data_AF-A0A538QYU0-F1
#
_entry.id   AF-A0A538QYU0-F1
#
_cell.length_a   1.000
_cell.length_b   1.000
_cell.length_c   1.000
_cell.angle_alpha   90.00
_cell.angle_beta   90.00
_cell.angle_gamma   90.00
#
_symmetry.space_group_name_H-M   'P 1'
#
loop_
_entity.id
_entity.type
_entity.pdbx_description
1 polymer ?
#
loop_
_entity_poly.entity_id
_entity_poly.type
_entity_poly.pdbx_seq_one_letter_code
_entity_poly.pdbx_strand_id
1 'polypeptide(L)'
;MTAGAGRSITRAEIAPIATVARLPRSARGSMLARAARRGREPARSLVNAVAHMISLLPTEAIRRLAALRAHGTSGAAAGRPRGALDVAEASARVLARWGGELCGLLNAMTRGELTALALQLGVPAAPRAPALRQALWDRGAALERGDAEVPPVVQPRPIVLGGHLVIQAPPRGLYPPSLRWPRPVPAPRPPAPPPGEPDTLDELLAAADRAIGVRLGARGRDKGAWGVRAAQLLGIVERNEREPDWRGDVEVKTVAIARDASGWWRVVEDPAIAMAGEPALAKLARTLWLARCDVEASATDATIVSWYLLDWDPGIARLTRRDLHDRPKGPAGSAARGLYLHKRFFADAGLLATLNGDARGAGANRGAPA
;
A
#
# COMPACT_ATOMS: atom_id res chain seq x y z
N MET A 1 -12.95 44.46 27.90
CA MET A 1 -11.53 44.77 27.64
C MET A 1 -11.05 43.85 26.52
N THR A 2 -10.61 44.50 25.44
CA THR A 2 -9.86 44.01 24.26
C THR A 2 -10.33 42.72 23.56
N ALA A 3 -11.22 42.94 22.59
CA ALA A 3 -11.33 42.12 21.37
C ALA A 3 -10.05 42.25 20.53
N GLY A 4 -9.53 41.12 20.04
CA GLY A 4 -8.35 41.04 19.18
C GLY A 4 -8.74 40.71 17.74
N ALA A 5 -8.54 41.69 16.87
CA ALA A 5 -8.84 41.75 15.45
C ALA A 5 -8.50 40.51 14.60
N GLY A 6 -9.42 40.19 13.68
CA GLY A 6 -9.17 39.30 12.56
C GLY A 6 -8.14 39.89 11.59
N ARG A 7 -7.25 39.04 11.11
CA ARG A 7 -6.30 39.37 10.06
C ARG A 7 -6.80 38.80 8.73
N SER A 8 -7.32 39.71 7.90
CA SER A 8 -7.61 39.51 6.49
C SER A 8 -6.32 39.21 5.73
N ILE A 9 -6.24 38.06 5.07
CA ILE A 9 -5.15 37.74 4.14
C ILE A 9 -5.56 38.30 2.77
N THR A 10 -4.86 39.34 2.33
CA THR A 10 -5.03 39.99 1.04
C THR A 10 -4.54 39.10 -0.10
N ARG A 11 -5.25 39.14 -1.24
CA ARG A 11 -5.07 38.36 -2.49
C ARG A 11 -3.72 38.55 -3.21
N ALA A 12 -2.73 39.20 -2.57
CA ALA A 12 -1.39 39.47 -3.10
C ALA A 12 -0.29 38.57 -2.51
N GLU A 13 -0.60 37.71 -1.53
CA GLU A 13 0.36 36.74 -0.96
C GLU A 13 0.25 35.33 -1.57
N ILE A 14 -0.48 35.18 -2.69
CA ILE A 14 -0.60 33.95 -3.47
C ILE A 14 0.13 34.13 -4.82
N ALA A 15 1.47 33.94 -4.83
CA ALA A 15 2.33 33.49 -5.95
C ALA A 15 3.79 33.94 -5.70
N PRO A 16 4.78 33.03 -5.81
CA PRO A 16 5.11 32.44 -7.11
C PRO A 16 5.30 30.91 -7.03
N ILE A 17 4.22 30.15 -7.24
CA ILE A 17 4.29 28.72 -7.62
C ILE A 17 3.72 28.53 -9.04
N ALA A 18 3.63 29.61 -9.81
CA ALA A 18 3.11 29.62 -11.18
C ALA A 18 4.19 30.00 -12.19
N THR A 19 5.39 29.42 -12.11
CA THR A 19 6.39 29.53 -13.21
C THR A 19 7.38 28.37 -13.26
N VAL A 20 6.93 27.13 -13.04
CA VAL A 20 7.76 25.92 -13.33
C VAL A 20 7.04 24.95 -14.29
N ALA A 21 5.79 25.24 -14.66
CA ALA A 21 4.98 24.33 -15.48
C ALA A 21 5.14 24.51 -17.01
N ARG A 22 6.06 25.34 -17.50
CA ARG A 22 6.35 25.46 -18.94
C ARG A 22 7.84 25.61 -19.22
N LEU A 23 8.59 24.51 -19.15
CA LEU A 23 9.90 24.40 -19.78
C LEU A 23 10.06 23.05 -20.49
N PRO A 24 10.63 23.01 -21.72
CA PRO A 24 10.82 21.79 -22.48
C PRO A 24 11.84 20.85 -21.81
N ARG A 25 11.71 19.54 -22.07
CA ARG A 25 12.49 18.43 -21.47
C ARG A 25 14.02 18.60 -21.55
N SER A 26 14.56 19.43 -22.44
CA SER A 26 16.00 19.69 -22.57
C SER A 26 16.58 20.59 -21.47
N ALA A 27 15.77 21.31 -20.70
CA ALA A 27 16.25 22.23 -19.66
C ALA A 27 16.49 21.56 -18.28
N ARG A 28 16.04 20.31 -18.07
CA ARG A 28 16.32 19.56 -16.82
C ARG A 28 17.76 19.02 -16.75
N GLY A 29 18.43 18.90 -17.89
CA GLY A 29 19.83 18.47 -17.95
C GLY A 29 20.85 19.55 -17.53
N SER A 30 20.50 20.85 -17.65
CA SER A 30 21.48 21.92 -17.41
C SER A 30 21.55 22.42 -15.96
N MET A 31 20.54 22.13 -15.13
CA MET A 31 20.52 22.56 -13.73
C MET A 31 21.41 21.66 -12.84
N LEU A 32 21.44 20.35 -13.12
CA LEU A 32 22.40 19.40 -12.52
C LEU A 32 23.86 19.72 -12.92
N ALA A 33 24.08 20.29 -14.12
CA ALA A 33 25.41 20.70 -14.56
C ALA A 33 25.91 22.01 -13.93
N ARG A 34 25.02 22.88 -13.42
CA ARG A 34 25.40 24.13 -12.73
C ARG A 34 25.69 23.94 -11.24
N ALA A 35 25.06 22.97 -10.58
CA ALA A 35 25.40 22.60 -9.20
C ALA A 35 26.82 21.99 -9.09
N ALA A 36 27.32 21.39 -10.17
CA ALA A 36 28.66 20.79 -10.23
C ALA A 36 29.84 21.80 -10.32
N ARG A 37 29.59 23.13 -10.37
CA ARG A 37 30.65 24.15 -10.54
C ARG A 37 30.86 25.09 -9.36
N ARG A 38 30.25 24.86 -8.20
CA ARG A 38 30.57 25.63 -6.97
C ARG A 38 30.73 24.68 -5.79
N GLY A 39 31.96 24.62 -5.28
CA GLY A 39 32.33 23.88 -4.06
C GLY A 39 32.87 22.48 -4.35
N ARG A 40 34.20 22.35 -4.41
CA ARG A 40 34.88 21.05 -4.31
C ARG A 40 34.76 20.57 -2.86
N GLU A 41 33.64 19.92 -2.53
CA GLU A 41 33.67 18.83 -1.56
C GLU A 41 33.94 17.52 -2.34
N PRO A 42 34.69 16.56 -1.77
CA PRO A 42 34.91 15.29 -2.44
C PRO A 42 33.54 14.66 -2.70
N ALA A 43 33.26 14.36 -3.98
CA ALA A 43 32.03 13.71 -4.40
C ALA A 43 31.87 12.41 -3.63
N ARG A 44 31.07 12.43 -2.55
CA ARG A 44 30.63 11.22 -1.87
C ARG A 44 29.95 10.38 -2.95
N SER A 45 30.56 9.24 -3.28
CA SER A 45 29.98 8.26 -4.18
C SER A 45 28.59 7.92 -3.64
N LEU A 46 27.53 8.41 -4.29
CA LEU A 46 26.17 8.02 -3.98
C LEU A 46 26.05 6.53 -4.31
N VAL A 47 26.16 5.68 -3.28
CA VAL A 47 26.03 4.23 -3.44
C VAL A 47 24.55 3.93 -3.67
N ASN A 48 24.21 3.44 -4.84
CA ASN A 48 22.91 2.84 -5.09
C ASN A 48 22.94 1.40 -4.56
N ALA A 49 22.16 1.08 -3.52
CA ALA A 49 22.22 -0.24 -2.88
C ALA A 49 21.85 -1.36 -3.86
N VAL A 50 20.91 -1.11 -4.76
CA VAL A 50 20.50 -2.08 -5.77
C VAL A 50 21.64 -2.38 -6.75
N ALA A 51 22.32 -1.36 -7.28
CA ALA A 51 23.47 -1.54 -8.16
C ALA A 51 24.61 -2.28 -7.46
N HIS A 52 24.90 -1.92 -6.21
CA HIS A 52 25.90 -2.60 -5.41
C HIS A 52 25.55 -4.07 -5.18
N MET A 53 24.32 -4.36 -4.73
CA MET A 53 23.88 -5.73 -4.47
C MET A 53 23.85 -6.60 -5.72
N ILE A 54 23.40 -6.07 -6.86
CA ILE A 54 23.42 -6.79 -8.13
C ILE A 54 24.85 -7.19 -8.52
N SER A 55 25.83 -6.32 -8.30
CA SER A 55 27.24 -6.61 -8.59
C SER A 55 27.83 -7.78 -7.78
N LEU A 56 27.19 -8.14 -6.67
CA LEU A 56 27.59 -9.24 -5.79
C LEU A 56 26.81 -10.54 -6.07
N LEU A 57 25.81 -10.51 -6.96
CA LEU A 57 25.00 -11.69 -7.26
C LEU A 57 25.67 -12.62 -8.27
N PRO A 58 25.45 -13.94 -8.17
CA PRO A 58 25.82 -14.87 -9.23
C PRO A 58 25.15 -14.49 -10.56
N THR A 59 25.87 -14.69 -11.67
CA THR A 59 25.41 -14.38 -13.03
C THR A 59 24.04 -15.00 -13.35
N GLU A 60 23.80 -16.23 -12.90
CA GLU A 60 22.56 -16.97 -13.08
C GLU A 60 21.39 -16.27 -12.39
N ALA A 61 21.61 -15.72 -11.20
CA ALA A 61 20.61 -14.96 -10.44
C ALA A 61 20.24 -13.66 -11.16
N ILE A 62 21.23 -12.93 -11.67
CA ILE A 62 21.03 -11.69 -12.44
C ILE A 62 20.19 -11.97 -13.68
N ARG A 63 20.54 -13.02 -14.45
CA ARG A 63 19.77 -13.43 -15.64
C ARG A 63 18.34 -13.85 -15.30
N ARG A 64 18.13 -14.60 -14.21
CA ARG A 64 16.79 -15.00 -13.76
C ARG A 64 15.95 -13.78 -13.39
N LEU A 65 16.50 -12.85 -12.61
CA LEU A 65 15.81 -11.62 -12.21
C LEU A 65 15.45 -10.76 -13.43
N ALA A 66 16.37 -10.63 -14.39
CA ALA A 66 16.14 -9.90 -15.64
C ALA A 66 15.02 -10.53 -16.50
N ALA A 67 14.81 -11.84 -16.41
CA ALA A 67 13.79 -12.56 -17.16
C ALA A 67 12.38 -12.51 -16.54
N LEU A 68 12.24 -12.05 -15.29
CA LEU A 68 10.92 -11.92 -14.64
C LEU A 68 10.06 -10.93 -15.42
N ARG A 69 8.78 -11.27 -15.67
CA ARG A 69 7.84 -10.30 -16.29
C ARG A 69 7.39 -9.24 -15.29
N ALA A 70 7.23 -8.00 -15.74
CA ALA A 70 6.59 -6.96 -14.95
C ALA A 70 5.12 -7.37 -14.70
N HIS A 71 4.69 -7.38 -13.44
CA HIS A 71 3.26 -7.43 -13.13
C HIS A 71 2.76 -5.99 -13.16
N GLY A 72 1.84 -5.66 -14.08
CA GLY A 72 1.01 -4.46 -13.95
C GLY A 72 1.33 -3.22 -14.79
N THR A 73 1.88 -3.33 -15.99
CA THR A 73 1.76 -2.24 -16.98
C THR A 73 1.53 -2.78 -18.39
N SER A 74 0.42 -2.33 -18.97
CA SER A 74 0.03 -2.32 -20.38
C SER A 74 1.11 -2.74 -21.40
N GLY A 75 0.75 -3.73 -22.23
CA GLY A 75 0.69 -3.51 -23.68
C GLY A 75 1.99 -3.42 -24.49
N ALA A 76 3.18 -3.52 -23.90
CA ALA A 76 4.39 -3.79 -24.67
C ALA A 76 4.85 -5.21 -24.34
N ALA A 77 4.52 -6.14 -25.23
CA ALA A 77 5.27 -7.39 -25.35
C ALA A 77 6.71 -7.00 -25.72
N ALA A 78 7.53 -6.63 -24.74
CA ALA A 78 8.97 -6.63 -24.90
C ALA A 78 9.32 -8.07 -25.29
N GLY A 79 9.65 -8.24 -26.58
CA GLY A 79 9.90 -9.54 -27.17
C GLY A 79 10.82 -10.34 -26.26
N ARG A 80 10.45 -11.59 -25.99
CA ARG A 80 11.31 -12.52 -25.27
C ARG A 80 12.64 -12.54 -26.04
N PRO A 81 13.79 -12.15 -25.43
CA PRO A 81 15.05 -12.15 -26.14
C PRO A 81 15.29 -13.54 -26.74
N ARG A 82 15.56 -13.59 -28.04
CA ARG A 82 16.00 -14.82 -28.71
C ARG A 82 17.47 -15.04 -28.35
N GLY A 83 17.71 -15.56 -27.14
CA GLY A 83 19.06 -15.82 -26.62
C GLY A 83 19.17 -15.60 -25.10
N ALA A 84 20.19 -16.20 -24.48
CA ALA A 84 20.54 -15.90 -23.10
C ALA A 84 21.11 -14.47 -23.04
N LEU A 85 20.54 -13.61 -22.19
CA LEU A 85 21.03 -12.25 -22.00
C LEU A 85 22.50 -12.28 -21.55
N ASP A 86 23.33 -11.40 -22.12
CA ASP A 86 24.64 -11.12 -21.56
C ASP A 86 24.48 -10.51 -20.14
N VAL A 87 25.53 -10.59 -19.33
CA VAL A 87 25.45 -10.21 -17.90
C VAL A 87 25.26 -8.70 -17.73
N ALA A 88 25.84 -7.89 -18.61
CA ALA A 88 25.73 -6.44 -18.57
C ALA A 88 24.30 -5.99 -18.93
N GLU A 89 23.73 -6.57 -19.99
CA GLU A 89 22.36 -6.35 -20.43
C GLU A 89 21.35 -6.84 -19.37
N ALA A 90 21.60 -8.01 -18.77
CA ALA A 90 20.79 -8.50 -17.66
C ALA A 90 20.85 -7.55 -16.46
N SER A 91 22.04 -7.08 -16.07
CA SER A 91 22.21 -6.13 -14.97
C SER A 91 21.51 -4.80 -15.24
N ALA A 92 21.64 -4.27 -16.46
CA ALA A 92 20.97 -3.05 -16.89
C ALA A 92 19.45 -3.18 -16.84
N ARG A 93 18.89 -4.34 -17.23
CA ARG A 93 17.45 -4.62 -17.13
C ARG A 93 16.97 -4.69 -15.68
N VAL A 94 17.73 -5.34 -14.80
CA VAL A 94 17.40 -5.39 -13.36
C VAL A 94 17.44 -3.98 -12.77
N LEU A 95 18.45 -3.17 -13.10
CA LEU A 95 18.57 -1.79 -12.64
C LEU A 95 17.46 -0.88 -13.17
N ALA A 96 17.12 -1.00 -14.46
CA ALA A 96 16.02 -0.24 -15.04
C ALA A 96 14.69 -0.54 -14.32
N ARG A 97 14.52 -1.77 -13.81
CA ARG A 97 13.30 -2.19 -13.13
C ARG A 97 13.26 -1.83 -11.65
N TRP A 98 14.35 -2.07 -10.92
CA TRP A 98 14.38 -1.99 -9.45
C TRP A 98 15.40 -1.00 -8.91
N GLY A 99 16.09 -0.22 -9.74
CA GLY A 99 17.17 0.67 -9.31
C GLY A 99 16.78 1.69 -8.24
N GLY A 100 15.49 2.00 -8.08
CA GLY A 100 14.95 2.82 -6.99
C GLY A 100 14.03 2.06 -6.02
N GLU A 101 14.01 0.72 -6.05
CA GLU A 101 13.03 -0.10 -5.35
C GLU A 101 13.66 -1.38 -4.77
N LEU A 102 14.55 -1.21 -3.79
CA LEU A 102 15.27 -2.29 -3.13
C LEU A 102 14.33 -3.37 -2.54
N CYS A 103 13.18 -2.97 -1.99
CA CYS A 103 12.19 -3.92 -1.46
C CYS A 103 11.72 -4.90 -2.54
N GLY A 104 11.39 -4.41 -3.73
CA GLY A 104 10.96 -5.20 -4.87
C GLY A 104 12.02 -6.16 -5.37
N LEU A 105 13.29 -5.73 -5.42
CA LEU A 105 14.40 -6.62 -5.76
C LEU A 105 14.48 -7.79 -4.75
N LEU A 106 14.55 -7.48 -3.46
CA LEU A 106 14.67 -8.49 -2.39
C LEU A 106 13.45 -9.42 -2.33
N ASN A 107 12.26 -8.89 -2.65
CA ASN A 107 11.04 -9.69 -2.75
C ASN A 107 11.04 -10.63 -3.96
N ALA A 108 11.70 -10.26 -5.06
CA ALA A 108 11.82 -11.08 -6.27
C ALA A 108 12.89 -12.18 -6.16
N MET A 109 13.80 -12.08 -5.18
CA MET A 109 14.84 -13.07 -4.92
C MET A 109 14.30 -14.31 -4.22
N THR A 110 14.84 -15.46 -4.64
CA THR A 110 14.68 -16.76 -3.97
C THR A 110 15.48 -16.79 -2.67
N ARG A 111 15.20 -17.78 -1.81
CA ARG A 111 15.96 -17.96 -0.57
C ARG A 111 17.46 -18.18 -0.83
N GLY A 112 17.82 -18.99 -1.83
CA GLY A 112 19.21 -19.27 -2.16
C GLY A 112 19.98 -18.01 -2.58
N GLU A 113 19.37 -17.17 -3.41
CA GLU A 113 19.97 -15.90 -3.84
C GLU A 113 20.10 -14.90 -2.67
N LEU A 114 19.10 -14.84 -1.79
CA LEU A 114 19.17 -14.01 -0.57
C LEU A 114 20.32 -14.47 0.33
N THR A 115 20.49 -15.78 0.53
CA THR A 115 21.60 -16.34 1.31
C THR A 115 22.96 -16.02 0.68
N ALA A 116 23.10 -16.19 -0.63
CA ALA A 116 24.33 -15.87 -1.34
C ALA A 116 24.71 -14.39 -1.20
N LEU A 117 23.73 -13.49 -1.36
CA LEU A 117 23.94 -12.06 -1.18
C LEU A 117 24.27 -11.70 0.28
N ALA A 118 23.59 -12.33 1.24
CA ALA A 118 23.85 -12.12 2.67
C ALA A 118 25.29 -12.50 3.04
N LEU A 119 25.80 -13.62 2.51
CA LEU A 119 27.18 -14.05 2.69
C LEU A 119 28.17 -12.99 2.18
N GLN A 120 27.98 -12.48 0.96
CA GLN A 120 28.85 -11.46 0.37
C GLN A 120 28.85 -10.14 1.15
N LEU A 121 27.72 -9.80 1.78
CA LEU A 121 27.57 -8.56 2.54
C LEU A 121 27.90 -8.68 4.04
N GLY A 122 28.31 -9.87 4.50
CA GLY A 122 28.55 -10.13 5.93
C GLY A 122 27.29 -10.04 6.79
N VAL A 123 26.11 -10.25 6.20
CA VAL A 123 24.83 -10.27 6.92
C VAL A 123 24.65 -11.63 7.58
N PRO A 124 24.34 -11.69 8.89
CA PRO A 124 24.13 -12.96 9.60
C PRO A 124 23.12 -13.87 8.90
N ALA A 125 23.43 -15.16 8.88
CA ALA A 125 22.50 -16.15 8.36
C ALA A 125 21.18 -16.12 9.16
N ALA A 126 20.07 -16.20 8.44
CA ALA A 126 18.75 -16.32 9.06
C ALA A 126 18.02 -17.56 8.52
N PRO A 127 17.26 -18.27 9.37
CA PRO A 127 16.64 -19.54 8.99
C PRO A 127 15.51 -19.37 7.97
N ARG A 128 14.94 -18.17 7.84
CA ARG A 128 13.78 -17.90 6.98
C ARG A 128 14.03 -16.72 6.04
N ALA A 129 13.53 -16.82 4.81
CA ALA A 129 13.69 -15.80 3.78
C ALA A 129 13.21 -14.38 4.19
N PRO A 130 12.11 -14.20 4.93
CA PRO A 130 11.67 -12.85 5.31
C PRO A 130 12.67 -12.14 6.24
N ALA A 131 13.32 -12.87 7.14
CA ALA A 131 14.37 -12.32 8.01
C ALA A 131 15.60 -11.92 7.20
N LEU A 132 16.01 -12.74 6.22
CA LEU A 132 17.08 -12.37 5.29
C LEU A 132 16.75 -11.11 4.50
N ARG A 133 15.52 -10.99 3.98
CA ARG A 133 15.08 -9.78 3.27
C ARG A 133 15.19 -8.53 4.15
N GLN A 134 14.71 -8.61 5.39
CA GLN A 134 14.78 -7.47 6.31
C GLN A 134 16.23 -7.07 6.59
N ALA A 135 17.10 -8.03 6.90
CA ALA A 135 18.50 -7.77 7.20
C ALA A 135 19.26 -7.21 5.99
N LEU A 136 18.99 -7.74 4.78
CA LEU A 136 19.55 -7.23 3.53
C LEU A 136 19.04 -5.82 3.22
N TRP A 137 17.76 -5.54 3.47
CA TRP A 137 17.24 -4.18 3.32
C TRP A 137 17.92 -3.23 4.30
N ASP A 138 18.03 -3.59 5.58
CA ASP A 138 18.68 -2.76 6.61
C ASP A 138 20.15 -2.48 6.21
N ARG A 139 20.87 -3.48 5.65
CA ARG A 139 22.23 -3.32 5.12
C ARG A 139 22.28 -2.39 3.89
N GLY A 140 21.39 -2.57 2.92
CA GLY A 140 21.32 -1.71 1.73
C GLY A 140 20.98 -0.26 2.08
N ALA A 141 20.02 -0.07 2.98
CA ALA A 141 19.64 1.23 3.51
C ALA A 141 20.83 1.94 4.19
N ALA A 142 21.63 1.19 4.98
CA ALA A 142 22.85 1.70 5.59
C ALA A 142 23.92 2.08 4.55
N LEU A 143 24.07 1.32 3.46
CA LEU A 143 25.00 1.64 2.38
C LEU A 143 24.62 2.94 1.66
N GLU A 144 23.33 3.14 1.38
CA GLU A 144 22.83 4.38 0.74
C GLU A 144 22.99 5.60 1.65
N ARG A 145 22.77 5.40 2.95
CA ARG A 145 22.86 6.46 3.95
C ARG A 145 24.31 6.86 4.26
N GLY A 146 25.24 5.91 4.25
CA GLY A 146 26.58 6.10 4.79
C GLY A 146 26.50 6.59 6.24
N ASP A 147 27.22 7.67 6.54
CA ASP A 147 27.24 8.29 7.87
C ASP A 147 26.17 9.40 8.04
N ALA A 148 25.34 9.65 7.02
CA ALA A 148 24.32 10.70 7.10
C ALA A 148 23.18 10.29 8.03
N GLU A 149 22.56 11.23 8.74
CA GLU A 149 21.26 10.98 9.36
C GLU A 149 20.18 11.16 8.28
N VAL A 150 19.42 10.09 7.99
CA VAL A 150 18.36 10.12 6.98
C VAL A 150 17.00 9.96 7.67
N PRO A 151 16.13 10.98 7.59
CA PRO A 151 14.80 10.90 8.19
C PRO A 151 13.99 9.72 7.62
N PRO A 152 13.15 9.05 8.43
CA PRO A 152 12.31 7.94 7.98
C PRO A 152 11.35 8.29 6.83
N VAL A 153 11.04 9.57 6.61
CA VAL A 153 10.25 10.02 5.46
C VAL A 153 11.00 9.90 4.14
N VAL A 154 12.33 9.97 4.17
CA VAL A 154 13.20 9.87 2.99
C VAL A 154 13.56 8.40 2.71
N GLN A 155 13.79 7.62 3.77
CA GLN A 155 14.11 6.19 3.66
C GLN A 155 13.16 5.38 4.58
N PRO A 156 11.91 5.15 4.15
CA PRO A 156 10.94 4.46 4.97
C PRO A 156 11.33 3.00 5.18
N ARG A 157 11.35 2.56 6.44
CA ARG A 157 11.65 1.18 6.79
C ARG A 157 10.46 0.27 6.43
N PRO A 158 10.65 -0.75 5.58
CA PRO A 158 9.61 -1.71 5.31
C PRO A 158 9.35 -2.58 6.54
N ILE A 159 8.15 -3.15 6.58
CA ILE A 159 7.82 -4.25 7.49
C ILE A 159 7.69 -5.55 6.70
N VAL A 160 7.84 -6.67 7.39
CA VAL A 160 7.55 -7.99 6.82
C VAL A 160 6.05 -8.25 6.93
N LEU A 161 5.36 -8.36 5.79
CA LEU A 161 3.95 -8.75 5.70
C LEU A 161 3.80 -9.95 4.79
N GLY A 162 3.26 -11.05 5.33
CA GLY A 162 3.05 -12.28 4.55
C GLY A 162 4.34 -12.81 3.92
N GLY A 163 5.49 -12.56 4.56
CA GLY A 163 6.82 -12.96 4.10
C GLY A 163 7.52 -12.02 3.12
N HIS A 164 6.90 -10.89 2.77
CA HIS A 164 7.46 -9.89 1.86
C HIS A 164 7.75 -8.57 2.57
N LEU A 165 8.74 -7.83 2.09
CA LEU A 165 8.97 -6.44 2.52
C LEU A 165 7.90 -5.55 1.92
N VAL A 166 7.23 -4.77 2.77
CA VAL A 166 6.19 -3.82 2.38
C VAL A 166 6.47 -2.48 3.05
N ILE A 167 6.61 -1.44 2.23
CA ILE A 167 6.58 -0.06 2.71
C ILE A 167 5.12 0.32 2.87
N GLN A 168 4.71 0.67 4.08
CA GLN A 168 3.38 1.20 4.34
C GLN A 168 3.41 2.71 4.14
N ALA A 169 2.56 3.22 3.25
CA ALA A 169 2.37 4.66 3.16
C ALA A 169 1.67 5.17 4.43
N PRO A 170 1.90 6.42 4.84
CA PRO A 170 1.10 7.03 5.90
C PRO A 170 -0.39 7.06 5.48
N PRO A 171 -1.33 7.06 6.46
CA PRO A 171 -2.75 7.26 6.17
C PRO A 171 -2.98 8.57 5.41
N ARG A 172 -3.88 8.52 4.42
CA ARG A 172 -4.30 9.68 3.59
C ARG A 172 -5.76 10.08 3.82
N GLY A 173 -6.55 9.18 4.40
CA GLY A 173 -7.97 9.36 4.68
C GLY A 173 -8.31 9.40 6.17
N LEU A 174 -9.60 9.36 6.49
CA LEU A 174 -10.10 9.32 7.86
C LEU A 174 -10.19 7.88 8.37
N TYR A 175 -9.92 7.70 9.66
CA TYR A 175 -9.96 6.40 10.33
C TYR A 175 -10.21 6.61 11.84
N PRO A 176 -10.74 5.61 12.56
CA PRO A 176 -11.00 5.74 13.99
C PRO A 176 -9.67 5.75 14.77
N PRO A 177 -9.53 6.45 15.90
CA PRO A 177 -8.30 6.42 16.68
C PRO A 177 -7.98 5.01 17.23
N SER A 178 -6.72 4.75 17.59
CA SER A 178 -6.31 3.57 18.35
C SER A 178 -5.19 3.91 19.31
N LEU A 179 -5.28 3.39 20.54
CA LEU A 179 -4.23 3.50 21.55
C LEU A 179 -3.23 2.33 21.50
N ARG A 180 -3.52 1.28 20.73
CA ARG A 180 -2.71 0.06 20.64
C ARG A 180 -2.46 -0.33 19.18
N TRP A 181 -1.23 -0.75 18.90
CA TRP A 181 -0.75 -1.06 17.56
C TRP A 181 0.09 -2.35 17.57
N PRO A 182 -0.09 -3.28 16.61
CA PRO A 182 -1.22 -3.36 15.67
C PRO A 182 -2.57 -3.38 16.39
N ARG A 183 -3.65 -2.94 15.72
CA ARG A 183 -4.98 -2.89 16.32
C ARG A 183 -5.37 -4.27 16.87
N PRO A 184 -5.89 -4.36 18.10
CA PRO A 184 -6.46 -5.60 18.61
C PRO A 184 -7.71 -5.98 17.81
N VAL A 185 -8.04 -7.27 17.80
CA VAL A 185 -9.41 -7.67 17.43
C VAL A 185 -10.33 -7.11 18.51
N PRO A 186 -11.35 -6.30 18.16
CA PRO A 186 -12.26 -5.73 19.15
C PRO A 186 -13.09 -6.83 19.84
N ALA A 187 -13.47 -6.56 21.09
CA ALA A 187 -14.42 -7.41 21.81
C ALA A 187 -15.76 -7.45 21.04
N PRO A 188 -16.48 -8.58 21.06
CA PRO A 188 -17.79 -8.67 20.43
C PRO A 188 -18.75 -7.60 20.96
N ARG A 189 -19.50 -6.97 20.06
CA ARG A 189 -20.55 -6.01 20.41
C ARG A 189 -21.87 -6.38 19.73
N PRO A 190 -23.02 -6.10 20.36
CA PRO A 190 -24.30 -6.22 19.70
C PRO A 190 -24.40 -5.22 18.54
N PRO A 191 -25.09 -5.58 17.44
CA PRO A 191 -25.37 -4.64 16.36
C PRO A 191 -26.26 -3.50 16.87
N ALA A 192 -25.92 -2.26 16.47
CA ALA A 192 -26.69 -1.06 16.79
C ALA A 192 -26.81 -0.16 15.53
N PRO A 193 -27.49 -0.65 14.46
CA PRO A 193 -27.69 0.13 13.25
C PRO A 193 -28.51 1.40 13.55
N PRO A 194 -28.27 2.50 12.82
CA PRO A 194 -29.15 3.67 12.92
C PRO A 194 -30.58 3.33 12.44
N PRO A 195 -31.61 4.06 12.91
CA PRO A 195 -33.01 3.80 12.54
C PRO A 195 -33.32 4.07 11.07
N GLY A 196 -32.47 4.84 10.39
CA GLY A 196 -32.58 5.14 8.96
C GLY A 196 -31.20 5.42 8.37
N GLU A 197 -31.18 5.74 7.08
CA GLU A 197 -29.94 6.07 6.38
C GLU A 197 -29.35 7.39 6.89
N PRO A 198 -28.06 7.43 7.27
CA PRO A 198 -27.39 8.65 7.73
C PRO A 198 -27.60 9.83 6.77
N ASP A 199 -27.91 11.01 7.30
CA ASP A 199 -28.11 12.24 6.52
C ASP A 199 -26.80 12.98 6.25
N THR A 200 -25.80 12.76 7.10
CA THR A 200 -24.48 13.42 7.01
C THR A 200 -23.34 12.41 6.97
N LEU A 201 -22.19 12.86 6.46
CA LEU A 201 -20.96 12.04 6.47
C LEU A 201 -20.54 11.70 7.91
N ASP A 202 -20.67 12.63 8.85
CA ASP A 202 -20.34 12.41 10.26
C ASP A 202 -21.24 11.34 10.89
N GLU A 203 -22.54 11.32 10.55
CA GLU A 203 -23.45 10.26 10.99
C GLU A 203 -23.10 8.90 10.39
N LEU A 204 -22.69 8.86 9.11
CA LEU A 204 -22.21 7.63 8.45
C LEU A 204 -20.95 7.10 9.15
N LEU A 205 -19.99 7.98 9.46
CA LEU A 205 -18.76 7.60 10.16
C LEU A 205 -19.05 7.19 11.61
N ALA A 206 -19.99 7.84 12.29
CA ALA A 206 -20.45 7.43 13.62
C ALA A 206 -21.13 6.05 13.59
N ALA A 207 -21.88 5.73 12.52
CA ALA A 207 -22.40 4.38 12.31
C ALA A 207 -21.29 3.36 12.07
N ALA A 208 -20.24 3.72 11.31
CA ALA A 208 -19.06 2.89 11.09
C ALA A 208 -18.28 2.63 12.40
N ASP A 209 -18.19 3.62 13.29
CA ASP A 209 -17.63 3.45 14.64
C ASP A 209 -18.44 2.47 15.49
N ARG A 210 -19.78 2.56 15.47
CA ARG A 210 -20.64 1.61 16.17
C ARG A 210 -20.53 0.19 15.62
N ALA A 211 -20.19 0.04 14.35
CA ALA A 211 -20.02 -1.26 13.70
C ALA A 211 -18.74 -2.01 14.11
N ILE A 212 -17.72 -1.32 14.66
CA ILE A 212 -16.49 -1.95 15.14
C ILE A 212 -16.80 -2.92 16.29
N GLY A 213 -16.35 -4.17 16.16
CA GLY A 213 -16.61 -5.25 17.13
C GLY A 213 -17.91 -6.03 16.88
N VAL A 214 -18.77 -5.56 15.97
CA VAL A 214 -19.98 -6.30 15.62
C VAL A 214 -19.60 -7.56 14.84
N ARG A 215 -20.31 -8.66 15.11
CA ARG A 215 -20.18 -9.92 14.37
C ARG A 215 -21.10 -9.91 13.16
N LEU A 216 -20.56 -10.26 12.00
CA LEU A 216 -21.30 -10.32 10.75
C LEU A 216 -22.02 -11.66 10.57
N GLY A 217 -21.74 -12.67 11.39
CA GLY A 217 -22.32 -14.00 11.30
C GLY A 217 -21.75 -14.83 10.15
N ALA A 218 -22.22 -16.08 10.07
CA ALA A 218 -21.78 -17.05 9.06
C ALA A 218 -21.95 -16.52 7.63
N ARG A 219 -20.90 -16.57 6.79
CA ARG A 219 -21.00 -16.17 5.37
C ARG A 219 -22.01 -17.01 4.59
N GLY A 220 -22.06 -18.32 4.87
CA GLY A 220 -22.81 -19.27 4.06
C GLY A 220 -22.29 -19.38 2.62
N ARG A 221 -23.20 -19.71 1.69
CA ARG A 221 -22.89 -19.88 0.26
C ARG A 221 -22.81 -18.56 -0.52
N ASP A 222 -23.35 -17.48 0.05
CA ASP A 222 -23.38 -16.17 -0.60
C ASP A 222 -22.06 -15.41 -0.36
N LYS A 223 -21.36 -15.09 -1.44
CA LYS A 223 -20.09 -14.34 -1.39
C LYS A 223 -20.31 -12.87 -1.01
N GLY A 224 -21.52 -12.33 -1.21
CA GLY A 224 -21.89 -10.94 -0.90
C GLY A 224 -22.45 -10.72 0.50
N ALA A 225 -22.79 -11.78 1.23
CA ALA A 225 -23.53 -11.70 2.49
C ALA A 225 -22.91 -10.74 3.52
N TRP A 226 -21.59 -10.75 3.68
CA TRP A 226 -20.91 -9.85 4.61
C TRP A 226 -20.94 -8.39 4.17
N GLY A 227 -20.91 -8.12 2.86
CA GLY A 227 -21.07 -6.77 2.33
C GLY A 227 -22.45 -6.21 2.64
N VAL A 228 -23.50 -7.01 2.37
CA VAL A 228 -24.90 -6.65 2.66
C VAL A 228 -25.10 -6.38 4.16
N ARG A 229 -24.65 -7.30 5.03
CA ARG A 229 -24.77 -7.11 6.48
C ARG A 229 -23.99 -5.90 6.98
N ALA A 230 -22.81 -5.65 6.43
CA ALA A 230 -22.03 -4.47 6.80
C ALA A 230 -22.74 -3.17 6.37
N ALA A 231 -23.35 -3.13 5.18
CA ALA A 231 -24.16 -1.99 4.74
C ALA A 231 -25.39 -1.77 5.66
N GLN A 232 -26.06 -2.84 6.08
CA GLN A 232 -27.17 -2.78 7.05
C GLN A 232 -26.74 -2.21 8.40
N LEU A 233 -25.54 -2.53 8.89
CA LEU A 233 -25.00 -1.93 10.12
C LEU A 233 -24.81 -0.41 10.02
N LEU A 234 -24.60 0.11 8.81
CA LEU A 234 -24.49 1.53 8.55
C LEU A 234 -25.84 2.21 8.26
N GLY A 235 -26.93 1.45 8.16
CA GLY A 235 -28.25 1.96 7.76
C GLY A 235 -28.38 2.27 6.27
N ILE A 236 -27.47 1.78 5.43
CA ILE A 236 -27.49 2.08 3.99
C ILE A 236 -28.66 1.35 3.33
N VAL A 237 -29.43 2.10 2.56
CA VAL A 237 -30.54 1.58 1.76
C VAL A 237 -29.99 1.11 0.41
N GLU A 238 -30.20 -0.16 0.08
CA GLU A 238 -29.77 -0.72 -1.20
C GLU A 238 -30.63 -0.16 -2.34
N ARG A 239 -30.01 0.62 -3.23
CA ARG A 239 -30.68 1.25 -4.38
C ARG A 239 -30.56 0.47 -5.69
N ASN A 240 -29.71 -0.56 -5.75
CA ASN A 240 -29.37 -1.30 -6.98
C ASN A 240 -28.93 -0.39 -8.15
N GLU A 241 -28.33 0.77 -7.84
CA GLU A 241 -27.93 1.76 -8.81
C GLU A 241 -26.44 1.61 -9.21
N ARG A 242 -26.05 2.28 -10.30
CA ARG A 242 -24.65 2.34 -10.75
C ARG A 242 -23.80 3.30 -9.91
N GLU A 243 -24.47 4.12 -9.10
CA GLU A 243 -23.89 5.15 -8.25
C GLU A 243 -23.29 4.55 -6.97
N PRO A 244 -22.43 5.30 -6.26
CA PRO A 244 -21.94 4.92 -4.93
C PRO A 244 -23.08 4.64 -3.93
N ASP A 245 -22.86 3.69 -3.03
CA ASP A 245 -23.88 3.13 -2.15
C ASP A 245 -24.64 4.18 -1.30
N TRP A 246 -23.92 4.99 -0.53
CA TRP A 246 -24.53 5.98 0.35
C TRP A 246 -24.78 7.28 -0.42
N ARG A 247 -26.06 7.53 -0.72
CA ARG A 247 -26.60 8.74 -1.36
C ARG A 247 -25.87 9.16 -2.65
N GLY A 248 -25.29 8.20 -3.38
CA GLY A 248 -24.52 8.47 -4.60
C GLY A 248 -23.15 9.11 -4.38
N ASP A 249 -22.67 9.23 -3.13
CA ASP A 249 -21.41 9.90 -2.79
C ASP A 249 -20.32 8.95 -2.28
N VAL A 250 -20.65 8.04 -1.34
CA VAL A 250 -19.67 7.13 -0.71
C VAL A 250 -19.95 5.68 -1.09
N GLU A 251 -18.98 5.02 -1.69
CA GLU A 251 -19.02 3.57 -1.88
C GLU A 251 -18.60 2.87 -0.57
N VAL A 252 -19.33 1.85 -0.14
CA VAL A 252 -19.01 1.08 1.05
C VAL A 252 -18.55 -0.32 0.66
N LYS A 253 -17.30 -0.63 0.99
CA LYS A 253 -16.72 -1.95 0.71
C LYS A 253 -16.18 -2.57 1.98
N THR A 254 -16.32 -3.88 2.11
CA THR A 254 -15.54 -4.63 3.10
C THR A 254 -14.20 -5.06 2.48
N VAL A 255 -13.13 -5.03 3.28
CA VAL A 255 -11.82 -5.55 2.91
C VAL A 255 -11.39 -6.61 3.93
N ALA A 256 -11.07 -7.81 3.44
CA ALA A 256 -10.66 -8.91 4.29
C ALA A 256 -9.22 -8.75 4.75
N ILE A 257 -9.01 -8.81 6.07
CA ILE A 257 -7.72 -8.73 6.73
C ILE A 257 -7.48 -9.93 7.64
N ALA A 258 -6.22 -10.29 7.80
CA ALA A 258 -5.78 -11.29 8.77
C ALA A 258 -4.44 -10.87 9.37
N ARG A 259 -4.14 -11.40 10.56
CA ARG A 259 -2.80 -11.30 11.13
C ARG A 259 -1.87 -12.31 10.47
N ASP A 260 -0.64 -11.91 10.21
CA ASP A 260 0.42 -12.85 9.89
C ASP A 260 1.10 -13.40 11.15
N ALA A 261 2.08 -14.28 10.96
CA ALA A 261 2.81 -14.91 12.07
C ALA A 261 3.59 -13.91 12.94
N SER A 262 3.79 -12.67 12.48
CA SER A 262 4.42 -11.59 13.22
C SER A 262 3.41 -10.66 13.90
N GLY A 263 2.12 -11.00 13.83
CA GLY A 263 1.03 -10.25 14.46
C GLY A 263 0.56 -9.03 13.67
N TRP A 264 1.12 -8.78 12.48
CA TRP A 264 0.75 -7.62 11.65
C TRP A 264 -0.47 -7.91 10.80
N TRP A 265 -1.34 -6.92 10.62
CA TRP A 265 -2.46 -7.00 9.70
C TRP A 265 -1.99 -6.92 8.25
N ARG A 266 -2.56 -7.81 7.42
CA ARG A 266 -2.43 -7.80 5.96
C ARG A 266 -3.80 -7.95 5.32
N VAL A 267 -3.96 -7.43 4.12
CA VAL A 267 -5.11 -7.75 3.26
C VAL A 267 -4.92 -9.14 2.65
N VAL A 268 -5.94 -10.00 2.75
CA VAL A 268 -5.82 -11.41 2.36
C VAL A 268 -6.24 -11.70 0.93
N GLU A 269 -7.18 -10.90 0.40
CA GLU A 269 -7.74 -11.04 -0.94
C GLU A 269 -7.93 -9.69 -1.61
N ASP A 270 -8.01 -9.69 -2.93
CA ASP A 270 -8.29 -8.48 -3.70
C ASP A 270 -9.81 -8.23 -3.67
N PRO A 271 -10.29 -7.12 -3.10
CA PRO A 271 -11.72 -6.85 -3.04
C PRO A 271 -12.29 -6.60 -4.43
N ALA A 272 -13.49 -7.14 -4.66
CA ALA A 272 -14.26 -6.88 -5.87
C ALA A 272 -14.85 -5.46 -5.80
N ILE A 273 -14.68 -4.71 -6.89
CA ILE A 273 -15.14 -3.32 -6.99
C ILE A 273 -16.46 -3.27 -7.76
N ALA A 274 -16.47 -3.78 -8.99
CA ALA A 274 -17.59 -3.70 -9.92
C ALA A 274 -17.52 -4.82 -10.97
N MET A 275 -18.55 -5.00 -11.79
CA MET A 275 -18.42 -5.81 -13.01
C MET A 275 -17.64 -5.03 -14.09
N ALA A 276 -17.04 -5.75 -15.05
CA ALA A 276 -16.45 -5.11 -16.21
C ALA A 276 -17.53 -4.33 -16.99
N GLY A 277 -17.21 -3.09 -17.38
CA GLY A 277 -18.15 -2.17 -18.03
C GLY A 277 -18.92 -1.25 -17.07
N GLU A 278 -18.89 -1.51 -15.75
CA GLU A 278 -19.40 -0.57 -14.75
C GLU A 278 -18.41 0.57 -14.44
N PRO A 279 -18.89 1.71 -13.92
CA PRO A 279 -18.07 2.87 -13.61
C PRO A 279 -17.23 2.68 -12.33
N ALA A 280 -16.34 1.68 -12.29
CA ALA A 280 -15.54 1.32 -11.12
C ALA A 280 -14.69 2.48 -10.59
N LEU A 281 -14.19 3.34 -11.47
CA LEU A 281 -13.42 4.52 -11.09
C LEU A 281 -14.29 5.56 -10.36
N ALA A 282 -15.56 5.72 -10.74
CA ALA A 282 -16.48 6.61 -10.03
C ALA A 282 -16.80 6.08 -8.63
N LYS A 283 -17.10 4.77 -8.52
CA LYS A 283 -17.31 4.09 -7.22
C LYS A 283 -16.10 4.24 -6.28
N LEU A 284 -14.89 4.21 -6.84
CA LEU A 284 -13.67 4.32 -6.04
C LEU A 284 -13.30 5.74 -5.63
N ALA A 285 -13.96 6.78 -6.17
CA ALA A 285 -13.58 8.19 -5.96
C ALA A 285 -13.62 8.61 -4.49
N ARG A 286 -14.59 8.06 -3.75
CA ARG A 286 -14.75 8.21 -2.31
C ARG A 286 -15.26 6.88 -1.78
N THR A 287 -14.46 6.20 -0.96
CA THR A 287 -14.76 4.84 -0.50
C THR A 287 -14.54 4.70 0.99
N LEU A 288 -15.57 4.23 1.70
CA LEU A 288 -15.48 3.76 3.08
C LEU A 288 -15.15 2.27 3.09
N TRP A 289 -13.91 1.96 3.45
CA TRP A 289 -13.42 0.59 3.60
C TRP A 289 -13.66 0.09 5.02
N LEU A 290 -14.48 -0.94 5.18
CA LEU A 290 -14.68 -1.65 6.44
C LEU A 290 -13.70 -2.83 6.51
N ALA A 291 -12.69 -2.72 7.35
CA ALA A 291 -11.69 -3.77 7.53
C ALA A 291 -12.29 -4.90 8.38
N ARG A 292 -12.48 -6.08 7.78
CA ARG A 292 -13.04 -7.26 8.45
C ARG A 292 -12.02 -8.36 8.62
N CYS A 293 -12.04 -9.05 9.75
CA CYS A 293 -11.28 -10.29 9.94
C CYS A 293 -12.21 -11.44 10.31
N ASP A 294 -11.81 -12.66 9.97
CA ASP A 294 -12.48 -13.86 10.45
C ASP A 294 -12.18 -14.01 11.97
N VAL A 295 -13.13 -14.57 12.72
CA VAL A 295 -12.99 -14.76 14.17
C VAL A 295 -12.36 -16.13 14.43
N GLU A 296 -11.23 -16.20 15.15
CA GLU A 296 -10.47 -17.45 15.33
C GLU A 296 -11.31 -18.63 15.88
N ALA A 297 -12.31 -18.35 16.72
CA ALA A 297 -13.20 -19.38 17.29
C ALA A 297 -14.26 -19.92 16.30
N SER A 298 -14.44 -19.28 15.13
CA SER A 298 -15.39 -19.70 14.10
C SER A 298 -14.88 -19.27 12.73
N ALA A 299 -14.38 -20.23 11.94
CA ALA A 299 -13.95 -20.02 10.55
C ALA A 299 -15.09 -19.57 9.60
N THR A 300 -16.30 -19.37 10.12
CA THR A 300 -17.47 -18.93 9.36
C THR A 300 -17.92 -17.52 9.72
N ASP A 301 -17.53 -16.99 10.89
CA ASP A 301 -17.92 -15.68 11.37
C ASP A 301 -16.81 -14.64 11.16
N ALA A 302 -17.21 -13.39 10.97
CA ALA A 302 -16.31 -12.26 10.76
C ALA A 302 -16.70 -11.08 11.63
N THR A 303 -15.74 -10.20 11.89
CA THR A 303 -15.97 -8.98 12.66
C THR A 303 -15.33 -7.78 11.98
N ILE A 304 -15.93 -6.60 12.17
CA ILE A 304 -15.34 -5.34 11.72
C ILE A 304 -14.31 -4.89 12.76
N VAL A 305 -13.06 -4.73 12.33
CA VAL A 305 -11.93 -4.32 13.16
C VAL A 305 -11.75 -2.81 13.14
N SER A 306 -11.98 -2.17 12.00
CA SER A 306 -11.79 -0.74 11.78
C SER A 306 -12.48 -0.29 10.49
N TRP A 307 -12.48 1.01 10.23
CA TRP A 307 -12.90 1.61 8.96
C TRP A 307 -11.87 2.62 8.45
N TYR A 308 -11.88 2.87 7.14
CA TYR A 308 -11.01 3.83 6.48
C TYR A 308 -11.77 4.54 5.35
N LEU A 309 -12.11 5.81 5.54
CA LEU A 309 -12.69 6.63 4.49
C LEU A 309 -11.55 7.23 3.65
N LEU A 310 -11.51 6.88 2.37
CA LEU A 310 -10.49 7.34 1.44
C LEU A 310 -11.12 8.15 0.31
N ASP A 311 -10.72 9.41 0.23
CA ASP A 311 -11.04 10.30 -0.89
C ASP A 311 -9.92 10.27 -1.94
N TRP A 312 -10.29 10.48 -3.20
CA TRP A 312 -9.32 10.61 -4.27
C TRP A 312 -8.55 11.92 -4.22
N ASP A 313 -7.25 11.78 -3.99
CA ASP A 313 -6.27 12.75 -4.47
C ASP A 313 -5.64 12.24 -5.79
N PRO A 314 -4.88 13.07 -6.53
CA PRO A 314 -4.21 12.65 -7.76
C PRO A 314 -3.26 11.45 -7.59
N GLY A 315 -2.70 11.25 -6.40
CA GLY A 315 -1.89 10.09 -6.03
C GLY A 315 -2.73 8.82 -5.89
N ILE A 316 -3.82 8.86 -5.12
CA ILE A 316 -4.75 7.74 -4.97
C ILE A 316 -5.33 7.36 -6.33
N ALA A 317 -5.77 8.32 -7.14
CA ALA A 317 -6.30 8.03 -8.47
C ALA A 317 -5.25 7.35 -9.39
N ARG A 318 -3.95 7.63 -9.22
CA ARG A 318 -2.88 6.90 -9.93
C ARG A 318 -2.70 5.49 -9.39
N LEU A 319 -2.68 5.33 -8.06
CA LEU A 319 -2.58 4.01 -7.41
C LEU A 319 -3.75 3.11 -7.80
N THR A 320 -4.97 3.64 -7.78
CA THR A 320 -6.17 2.92 -8.19
C THR A 320 -6.04 2.44 -9.63
N ARG A 321 -5.66 3.29 -10.59
CA ARG A 321 -5.49 2.86 -11.99
C ARG A 321 -4.38 1.83 -12.17
N ARG A 322 -3.32 1.90 -11.37
CA ARG A 322 -2.20 0.93 -11.39
C ARG A 322 -2.64 -0.44 -10.87
N ASP A 323 -3.43 -0.47 -9.80
CA ASP A 323 -3.74 -1.69 -9.06
C ASP A 323 -5.11 -2.30 -9.39
N LEU A 324 -5.97 -1.56 -10.09
CA LEU A 324 -7.23 -2.06 -10.62
C LEU A 324 -6.95 -3.00 -11.77
N HIS A 325 -7.50 -4.20 -11.69
CA HIS A 325 -7.33 -5.24 -12.70
C HIS A 325 -8.60 -6.07 -12.82
N ASP A 326 -8.75 -6.80 -13.91
CA ASP A 326 -9.90 -7.65 -14.12
C ASP A 326 -9.58 -9.13 -13.87
N ARG A 327 -10.61 -9.91 -13.52
CA ARG A 327 -10.53 -11.37 -13.39
C ARG A 327 -11.83 -12.02 -13.86
N PRO A 328 -11.80 -13.26 -14.34
CA PRO A 328 -13.02 -14.03 -14.56
C PRO A 328 -13.88 -14.08 -13.28
N LYS A 329 -15.18 -13.87 -13.41
CA LYS A 329 -16.13 -13.88 -12.29
C LYS A 329 -17.34 -14.72 -12.66
N GLY A 330 -17.54 -15.82 -11.93
CA GLY A 330 -18.64 -16.76 -12.16
C GLY A 330 -18.17 -18.21 -12.19
N PRO A 331 -19.06 -19.16 -12.54
CA PRO A 331 -18.70 -20.56 -12.76
C PRO A 331 -17.73 -20.71 -13.95
N ALA A 332 -17.08 -21.86 -14.03
CA ALA A 332 -16.19 -22.19 -15.15
C ALA A 332 -16.91 -22.02 -16.50
N GLY A 333 -16.24 -21.38 -17.47
CA GLY A 333 -16.79 -21.07 -18.79
C GLY A 333 -17.56 -19.74 -18.88
N SER A 334 -17.75 -19.02 -17.77
CA SER A 334 -18.35 -17.68 -17.83
C SER A 334 -17.42 -16.66 -18.50
N ALA A 335 -17.98 -15.87 -19.42
CA ALA A 335 -17.31 -14.71 -20.02
C ALA A 335 -17.35 -13.47 -19.10
N ALA A 336 -18.11 -13.51 -18.00
CA ALA A 336 -18.24 -12.37 -17.11
C ALA A 336 -16.90 -12.09 -16.40
N ARG A 337 -16.54 -10.80 -16.36
CA ARG A 337 -15.32 -10.32 -15.71
C ARG A 337 -15.68 -9.37 -14.59
N GLY A 338 -15.03 -9.51 -13.45
CA GLY A 338 -15.10 -8.58 -12.34
C GLY A 338 -13.85 -7.69 -12.33
N LEU A 339 -14.01 -6.47 -11.85
CA LEU A 339 -12.90 -5.55 -11.55
C LEU A 339 -12.54 -5.68 -10.07
N TYR A 340 -11.25 -5.80 -9.79
CA TYR A 340 -10.67 -6.07 -8.49
C TYR A 340 -9.54 -5.09 -8.20
N LEU A 341 -9.41 -4.67 -6.95
CA LEU A 341 -8.31 -3.82 -6.52
C LEU A 341 -7.23 -4.69 -5.88
N HIS A 342 -6.02 -4.65 -6.43
CA HIS A 342 -4.93 -5.47 -5.92
C HIS A 342 -4.58 -5.10 -4.47
N LYS A 343 -4.40 -6.09 -3.59
CA LYS A 343 -4.16 -5.89 -2.15
C LYS A 343 -2.99 -4.97 -1.80
N ARG A 344 -2.00 -4.82 -2.70
CA ARG A 344 -0.89 -3.85 -2.56
C ARG A 344 -1.39 -2.41 -2.45
N PHE A 345 -2.51 -2.09 -3.10
CA PHE A 345 -3.15 -0.77 -3.02
C PHE A 345 -3.31 -0.33 -1.57
N PHE A 346 -3.73 -1.21 -0.66
CA PHE A 346 -4.01 -0.88 0.73
C PHE A 346 -2.75 -0.58 1.57
N ALA A 347 -1.59 -1.06 1.15
CA ALA A 347 -0.31 -0.64 1.73
C ALA A 347 0.06 0.77 1.24
N ASP A 348 -0.06 1.02 -0.07
CA ASP A 348 0.35 2.27 -0.72
C ASP A 348 -0.64 3.43 -0.49
N ALA A 349 -1.91 3.12 -0.24
CA ALA A 349 -2.99 4.07 0.04
C ALA A 349 -3.15 4.37 1.54
N GLY A 350 -2.37 3.70 2.40
CA GLY A 350 -2.29 3.99 3.84
C GLY A 350 -3.27 3.23 4.73
N LEU A 351 -4.20 2.40 4.20
CA LEU A 351 -5.12 1.60 5.02
C LEU A 351 -4.36 0.69 6.00
N LEU A 352 -3.31 0.01 5.55
CA LEU A 352 -2.58 -0.87 6.48
C LEU A 352 -1.91 -0.10 7.62
N ALA A 353 -1.48 1.15 7.41
CA ALA A 353 -0.93 1.98 8.47
C ALA A 353 -2.01 2.36 9.51
N THR A 354 -3.28 2.49 9.10
CA THR A 354 -4.39 2.71 10.06
C THR A 354 -4.71 1.48 10.88
N LEU A 355 -4.24 0.29 10.52
CA LEU A 355 -4.40 -0.97 11.27
C LEU A 355 -3.16 -1.34 12.07
N ASN A 356 -1.99 -1.08 11.52
CA ASN A 356 -0.71 -1.53 12.07
C ASN A 356 -0.03 -0.44 12.90
N GLY A 357 -0.45 0.82 12.76
CA GLY A 357 0.28 1.99 13.25
C GLY A 357 1.28 2.48 12.21
N ASP A 358 1.72 3.73 12.36
CA ASP A 358 2.85 4.23 11.57
C ASP A 358 4.11 3.45 11.95
N ALA A 359 4.92 3.07 10.95
CA ALA A 359 6.21 2.41 11.16
C ALA A 359 7.13 3.22 12.10
N ARG A 360 6.89 4.53 12.24
CA ARG A 360 7.57 5.42 13.21
C ARG A 360 7.29 5.06 14.68
N GLY A 361 6.12 4.51 15.01
CA GLY A 361 5.75 4.13 16.38
C GLY A 361 6.15 2.71 16.78
N ALA A 362 6.40 1.82 15.80
CA ALA A 362 6.71 0.42 16.03
C ALA A 362 8.10 0.15 16.65
N GLY A 363 8.97 1.19 16.68
CA GLY A 363 10.27 1.14 17.35
C GLY A 363 10.21 1.47 18.85
N ALA A 364 9.22 2.26 19.29
CA ALA A 364 9.15 2.72 20.68
C ALA A 364 8.52 1.69 21.64
N ASN A 365 7.68 0.78 21.15
CA ASN A 365 6.91 -0.17 21.97
C ASN A 365 7.53 -1.57 22.13
N ARG A 366 8.77 -1.81 21.69
CA ARG A 366 9.44 -3.12 21.88
C ARG A 366 10.14 -3.27 23.24
N GLY A 367 9.97 -2.33 24.16
CA GLY A 367 10.75 -2.25 25.41
C GLY A 367 10.00 -2.41 26.73
N ALA A 368 8.67 -2.59 26.74
CA ALA A 368 7.94 -2.81 27.99
C ALA A 368 7.51 -4.29 28.10
N PRO A 369 8.08 -5.08 29.03
CA PRO A 369 7.49 -6.36 29.39
C PRO A 369 6.07 -6.12 29.97
N ALA A 370 5.18 -7.05 29.66
CA ALA A 370 3.79 -7.07 30.11
C ALA A 370 3.66 -7.18 31.63
#